data_AF-A0A960U0D2-F1
#
_entry.id   AF-A0A960U0D2-F1
#
_cell.length_a   1.000
_cell.length_b   1.000
_cell.length_c   1.000
_cell.angle_alpha   90.00
_cell.angle_beta   90.00
_cell.angle_gamma   90.00
#
_symmetry.space_group_name_H-M   'P 1'
#
loop_
_entity.id
_entity.type
_entity.pdbx_description
1 polymer ?
#
loop_
_entity_poly.entity_id
_entity_poly.type
_entity_poly.pdbx_seq_one_letter_code
_entity_poly.pdbx_strand_id
1 'polypeptide(L)'
;MTSPMGDLIEGTLVETVEPKQLHAKPFAGLFEERAAASTSMTMALPDLEPGDEAVAAIVFTFTYESESYEDVFDAVEEAGYDALLDETYQWWSDWTAKAAKVTTPDPKFDDMIEGFAVTIKTQQAATGATCVMSEYSRTWTRDTMGPLLLYPAIGHADDARDMLDYYYKAAVQRGNIANSLPANLVFDDLPSPPDWENLPTMTGREQAEQPSYLPIQYHLYFQQTGDLAPIAERWGMLKHALIHQNFQEGCLLPFSGDETFRELIGIGFGYVVGGTVYEDLWYSANSMFLFVRAAEIMADFAERLGYDDDKALFEQMAADVRTCTEDYFWLEDEGFYALMIDQVTLEPVRRPYEDVNTKPLWVGYGAGDDEKQISNMLAMMEQIGAPDRSYIQTPPHILYKFLLEKLGSTLGVFSGMTQGYYLSALTKMDHPAAEAAFDIWRVHGNDSGNVSEAMIRDDYSRVAYLREPFGFLSDLTSRYRPWEGGIYAKSMVDYVFGVETNVADGTVRVAPHLPGDWTHSRFGDVPFGEDRFDLAVEDAGGVRRVTVENGTGAFALTARVAVPGQVTGVSINDTPADPDDYTILDNWGDQAVEFNAAVAPSATIELEVAYE
;
A
#
# COMPACT_ATOMS: atom_id res chain seq x y z
N MET A 1 26.53 -35.62 -6.35
CA MET A 1 26.43 -34.36 -5.58
C MET A 1 25.01 -33.89 -5.73
N THR A 2 24.20 -34.24 -4.74
CA THR A 2 22.83 -33.78 -4.56
C THR A 2 22.87 -32.27 -4.30
N SER A 3 22.04 -31.52 -5.02
CA SER A 3 21.86 -30.09 -4.81
C SER A 3 21.44 -29.84 -3.34
N PRO A 4 22.00 -28.85 -2.65
CA PRO A 4 21.55 -28.47 -1.31
C PRO A 4 20.24 -27.67 -1.32
N MET A 5 19.55 -27.55 -2.47
CA MET A 5 18.22 -26.91 -2.57
C MET A 5 17.07 -27.91 -2.33
N GLY A 6 17.17 -28.71 -1.28
CA GLY A 6 15.99 -29.33 -0.67
C GLY A 6 15.34 -28.28 0.23
N ASP A 7 14.01 -28.15 0.16
CA ASP A 7 13.14 -27.38 1.06
C ASP A 7 12.66 -25.99 0.58
N LEU A 8 13.03 -25.53 -0.62
CA LEU A 8 12.32 -24.42 -1.30
C LEU A 8 11.01 -24.86 -2.02
N ILE A 9 10.56 -26.10 -1.78
CA ILE A 9 9.41 -26.74 -2.43
C ILE A 9 8.46 -27.32 -1.37
N GLU A 10 8.20 -26.59 -0.28
CA GLU A 10 6.98 -26.78 0.51
C GLU A 10 6.07 -25.58 0.25
N GLY A 11 5.21 -25.70 -0.78
CA GLY A 11 4.21 -24.67 -1.11
C GLY A 11 3.92 -24.49 -2.59
N THR A 12 4.75 -25.00 -3.50
CA THR A 12 4.33 -25.16 -4.90
C THR A 12 3.27 -26.25 -4.94
N LEU A 13 2.01 -25.85 -4.90
CA LEU A 13 1.04 -26.42 -5.81
C LEU A 13 1.76 -26.56 -7.16
N VAL A 14 2.17 -27.79 -7.49
CA VAL A 14 2.42 -28.16 -8.89
C VAL A 14 1.03 -28.17 -9.50
N GLU A 15 0.48 -26.98 -9.71
CA GLU A 15 -0.70 -26.82 -10.54
C GLU A 15 -0.26 -27.30 -11.91
N THR A 16 -0.87 -28.39 -12.36
CA THR A 16 -0.91 -28.72 -13.77
C THR A 16 -1.69 -27.60 -14.44
N VAL A 17 -1.02 -26.48 -14.70
CA VAL A 17 -1.62 -25.39 -15.48
C VAL A 17 -1.83 -25.96 -16.87
N GLU A 18 -3.09 -26.14 -17.24
CA GLU A 18 -3.47 -26.44 -18.60
C GLU A 18 -2.82 -25.40 -19.52
N PRO A 19 -2.06 -25.81 -20.55
CA PRO A 19 -1.32 -24.87 -21.38
C PRO A 19 -2.30 -23.95 -22.11
N LYS A 20 -2.09 -22.64 -21.98
CA LYS A 20 -2.85 -21.65 -22.76
C LYS A 20 -2.37 -21.65 -24.20
N GLN A 21 -3.31 -21.62 -25.13
CA GLN A 21 -3.03 -21.49 -26.55
C GLN A 21 -3.31 -20.05 -27.00
N LEU A 22 -2.38 -19.48 -27.77
CA LEU A 22 -2.56 -18.17 -28.40
C LEU A 22 -3.19 -18.37 -29.79
N HIS A 23 -4.36 -17.76 -29.99
CA HIS A 23 -5.06 -17.72 -31.26
C HIS A 23 -5.13 -16.29 -31.76
N ALA A 24 -4.99 -16.11 -33.08
CA ALA A 24 -5.12 -14.81 -33.73
C ALA A 24 -6.04 -14.90 -34.95
N LYS A 25 -7.01 -13.99 -35.07
CA LYS A 25 -7.96 -13.91 -36.20
C LYS A 25 -7.92 -12.50 -36.81
N PRO A 26 -7.71 -12.37 -38.14
CA PRO A 26 -7.91 -11.10 -38.81
C PRO A 26 -9.39 -10.74 -38.84
N PHE A 27 -9.70 -9.49 -38.53
CA PHE A 27 -11.06 -9.10 -38.19
C PHE A 27 -11.64 -8.04 -39.13
N ALA A 28 -10.83 -7.04 -39.51
CA ALA A 28 -11.21 -6.00 -40.45
C ALA A 28 -10.01 -5.51 -41.27
N GLY A 29 -10.30 -4.85 -42.40
CA GLY A 29 -9.30 -4.12 -43.18
C GLY A 29 -8.61 -4.91 -44.28
N LEU A 30 -7.28 -4.90 -44.27
CA LEU A 30 -6.37 -5.38 -45.33
C LEU A 30 -6.29 -6.90 -45.55
N PHE A 31 -7.24 -7.65 -45.02
CA PHE A 31 -7.25 -9.11 -45.13
C PHE A 31 -8.27 -9.54 -46.20
N GLU A 32 -7.78 -10.05 -47.34
CA GLU A 32 -8.63 -10.47 -48.47
C GLU A 32 -9.56 -11.64 -48.13
N GLU A 33 -9.24 -12.42 -47.09
CA GLU A 33 -10.12 -13.42 -46.48
C GLU A 33 -10.03 -13.35 -44.96
N ARG A 34 -11.16 -13.49 -44.25
CA ARG A 34 -11.21 -13.81 -42.82
C ARG A 34 -10.68 -15.23 -42.63
N ALA A 35 -9.36 -15.39 -42.70
CA ALA A 35 -8.71 -16.68 -42.54
C ALA A 35 -9.02 -17.27 -41.15
N ALA A 36 -9.06 -18.60 -41.08
CA ALA A 36 -9.16 -19.32 -39.80
C ALA A 36 -8.01 -18.93 -38.85
N ALA A 37 -8.22 -19.09 -37.54
CA ALA A 37 -7.21 -18.78 -36.53
C ALA A 37 -5.88 -19.48 -36.86
N SER A 38 -4.78 -18.72 -36.85
CA SER A 38 -3.45 -19.20 -37.26
C SER A 38 -2.37 -18.73 -36.28
N THR A 39 -1.33 -19.53 -36.12
CA THR A 39 -0.12 -19.19 -35.35
C THR A 39 0.86 -18.29 -36.13
N SER A 40 0.55 -17.96 -37.39
CA SER A 40 1.27 -16.99 -38.20
C SER A 40 0.31 -16.20 -39.08
N MET A 41 0.51 -14.89 -39.18
CA MET A 41 -0.34 -13.98 -39.94
C MET A 41 0.52 -13.14 -40.88
N THR A 42 0.14 -13.08 -42.16
CA THR A 42 0.78 -12.21 -43.15
C THR A 42 -0.26 -11.21 -43.64
N MET A 43 0.05 -9.93 -43.58
CA MET A 43 -0.80 -8.84 -44.04
C MET A 43 -0.16 -8.20 -45.27
N ALA A 44 -0.87 -8.21 -46.41
CA ALA A 44 -0.44 -7.49 -47.59
C ALA A 44 -0.83 -6.02 -47.43
N LEU A 45 0.16 -5.12 -47.41
CA LEU A 45 -0.10 -3.69 -47.43
C LEU A 45 -0.49 -3.27 -48.87
N PRO A 46 -1.56 -2.48 -49.05
CA PRO A 46 -1.91 -1.97 -50.37
C PRO A 46 -0.91 -0.88 -50.80
N ASP A 47 -0.90 -0.57 -52.09
CA ASP A 47 -0.24 0.65 -52.57
C ASP A 47 -1.01 1.87 -52.03
N LEU A 48 -0.38 2.67 -51.16
CA LEU A 48 -0.96 3.89 -50.56
C LEU A 48 -0.37 5.13 -51.23
N GLU A 49 -1.21 6.03 -51.72
CA GLU A 49 -0.78 7.34 -52.22
C GLU A 49 -0.51 8.32 -51.04
N PRO A 50 0.22 9.44 -51.26
CA PRO A 50 0.45 10.43 -50.21
C PRO A 50 -0.87 10.98 -49.64
N GLY A 51 -1.17 10.62 -48.38
CA GLY A 51 -2.39 11.03 -47.67
C GLY A 51 -3.43 9.93 -47.51
N ASP A 52 -3.23 8.75 -48.11
CA ASP A 52 -4.11 7.59 -47.91
C ASP A 52 -3.84 6.88 -46.58
N GLU A 53 -4.88 6.27 -46.02
CA GLU A 53 -4.83 5.45 -44.82
C GLU A 53 -5.39 4.06 -45.12
N ALA A 54 -4.73 3.03 -44.58
CA ALA A 54 -5.27 1.69 -44.51
C ALA A 54 -5.27 1.21 -43.06
N VAL A 55 -6.42 0.69 -42.64
CA VAL A 55 -6.65 0.17 -41.28
C VAL A 55 -6.79 -1.34 -41.36
N ALA A 56 -6.26 -2.05 -40.37
CA ALA A 56 -6.46 -3.47 -40.18
C ALA A 56 -6.62 -3.78 -38.69
N ALA A 57 -7.57 -4.65 -38.35
CA ALA A 57 -7.83 -5.09 -36.98
C ALA A 57 -7.51 -6.59 -36.84
N ILE A 58 -6.76 -6.92 -35.79
CA ILE A 58 -6.36 -8.29 -35.45
C ILE A 58 -6.74 -8.52 -33.99
N VAL A 59 -7.45 -9.61 -33.73
CA VAL A 59 -7.82 -10.01 -32.36
C VAL A 59 -6.91 -11.16 -31.94
N PHE A 60 -6.33 -11.02 -30.76
CA PHE A 60 -5.57 -12.08 -30.08
C PHE A 60 -6.39 -12.57 -28.89
N THR A 61 -6.47 -13.90 -28.73
CA THR A 61 -7.09 -14.51 -27.55
C THR A 61 -6.19 -15.61 -26.99
N PHE A 62 -6.23 -15.74 -25.66
CA PHE A 62 -5.54 -16.77 -24.90
C PHE A 62 -6.61 -17.63 -24.22
N THR A 63 -6.76 -18.87 -24.65
CA THR A 63 -7.74 -19.80 -24.09
C THR A 63 -7.05 -21.02 -23.52
N TYR A 64 -7.66 -21.65 -22.52
CA TYR A 64 -7.28 -23.00 -22.12
C TYR A 64 -7.65 -24.00 -23.22
N GLU A 65 -7.02 -25.19 -23.27
CA GLU A 65 -7.35 -26.20 -24.29
C GLU A 65 -8.80 -26.69 -24.18
N SER A 66 -9.38 -26.57 -22.99
CA SER A 66 -10.76 -26.89 -22.65
C SER A 66 -11.78 -25.82 -23.05
N GLU A 67 -11.34 -24.63 -23.47
CA GLU A 67 -12.18 -23.49 -23.85
C GLU A 67 -12.26 -23.31 -25.37
N SER A 68 -13.41 -22.81 -25.85
CA SER A 68 -13.62 -22.49 -27.26
C SER A 68 -13.10 -21.08 -27.57
N TYR A 69 -12.00 -20.97 -28.32
CA TYR A 69 -11.53 -19.69 -28.85
C TYR A 69 -12.49 -19.10 -29.90
N GLU A 70 -13.31 -19.93 -30.54
CA GLU A 70 -14.32 -19.48 -31.52
C GLU A 70 -15.35 -18.58 -30.84
N ASP A 71 -15.77 -18.93 -29.61
CA ASP A 71 -16.75 -18.16 -28.83
C ASP A 71 -16.24 -16.73 -28.54
N VAL A 72 -14.93 -16.58 -28.26
CA VAL A 72 -14.32 -15.26 -28.06
C VAL A 72 -14.34 -14.45 -29.35
N PHE A 73 -13.97 -15.06 -30.48
CA PHE A 73 -13.98 -14.37 -31.77
C PHE A 73 -15.39 -14.01 -32.24
N ASP A 74 -16.36 -14.87 -32.00
CA ASP A 74 -17.77 -14.63 -32.33
C ASP A 74 -18.34 -13.52 -31.44
N ALA A 75 -18.01 -13.48 -30.15
CA ALA A 75 -18.39 -12.39 -29.26
C ALA A 75 -17.81 -11.04 -29.71
N VAL A 76 -16.54 -11.02 -30.11
CA VAL A 76 -15.93 -9.79 -30.67
C VAL A 76 -16.59 -9.41 -31.99
N GLU A 77 -16.95 -10.37 -32.85
CA GLU A 77 -17.66 -10.18 -34.12
C GLU A 77 -19.07 -9.61 -33.95
N GLU A 78 -19.80 -10.11 -32.96
CA GLU A 78 -21.13 -9.63 -32.62
C GLU A 78 -21.10 -8.21 -32.05
N ALA A 79 -20.16 -7.93 -31.14
CA ALA A 79 -20.04 -6.61 -30.51
C ALA A 79 -19.46 -5.55 -31.46
N GLY A 80 -18.44 -5.92 -32.24
CA GLY A 80 -17.64 -5.02 -33.07
C GLY A 80 -16.49 -4.36 -32.28
N TYR A 81 -15.28 -4.34 -32.85
CA TYR A 81 -14.08 -3.86 -32.15
C TYR A 81 -14.13 -2.36 -31.78
N ASP A 82 -14.75 -1.51 -32.61
CA ASP A 82 -14.94 -0.09 -32.30
C ASP A 82 -15.86 0.09 -31.08
N ALA A 83 -16.96 -0.68 -31.01
CA ALA A 83 -17.88 -0.61 -29.88
C ALA A 83 -17.23 -1.10 -28.58
N LEU A 84 -16.39 -2.16 -28.64
CA LEU A 84 -15.63 -2.63 -27.49
C LEU A 84 -14.59 -1.60 -27.00
N LEU A 85 -13.97 -0.86 -27.94
CA LEU A 85 -13.06 0.23 -27.58
C LEU A 85 -13.81 1.38 -26.90
N ASP A 86 -14.96 1.78 -27.43
CA ASP A 86 -15.82 2.80 -26.84
C ASP A 86 -16.33 2.39 -25.45
N GLU A 87 -16.74 1.12 -25.28
CA GLU A 87 -17.16 0.58 -23.99
C GLU A 87 -16.00 0.57 -22.98
N THR A 88 -14.79 0.18 -23.42
CA THR A 88 -13.59 0.20 -22.57
C THR A 88 -13.25 1.63 -22.14
N TYR A 89 -13.30 2.59 -23.07
CA TYR A 89 -13.08 4.01 -22.76
C TYR A 89 -14.13 4.54 -21.78
N GLN A 90 -15.41 4.25 -22.02
CA GLN A 90 -16.49 4.69 -21.15
C GLN A 90 -16.36 4.08 -19.75
N TRP A 91 -16.01 2.81 -19.65
CA TRP A 91 -15.79 2.14 -18.37
C TRP A 91 -14.67 2.82 -17.57
N TRP A 92 -13.52 3.12 -18.20
CA TRP A 92 -12.43 3.84 -17.53
C TRP A 92 -12.83 5.26 -17.14
N SER A 93 -13.54 5.98 -18.02
CA SER A 93 -14.05 7.32 -17.73
C SER A 93 -15.02 7.32 -16.54
N ASP A 94 -15.92 6.34 -16.46
CA ASP A 94 -16.87 6.20 -15.37
C ASP A 94 -16.17 5.78 -14.07
N TRP A 95 -15.15 4.93 -14.16
CA TRP A 95 -14.36 4.51 -13.02
C TRP A 95 -13.56 5.68 -12.44
N THR A 96 -12.75 6.38 -13.25
CA THR A 96 -11.96 7.55 -12.77
C THR A 96 -12.85 8.71 -12.32
N ALA A 97 -14.05 8.86 -12.86
CA ALA A 97 -15.02 9.87 -12.42
C ALA A 97 -15.44 9.70 -10.95
N LYS A 98 -15.44 8.48 -10.40
CA LYS A 98 -15.80 8.20 -8.99
C LYS A 98 -14.71 8.61 -7.99
N ALA A 99 -13.47 8.73 -8.47
CA ALA A 99 -12.34 9.08 -7.64
C ALA A 99 -12.43 10.52 -7.13
N ALA A 100 -11.98 10.74 -5.89
CA ALA A 100 -11.75 12.07 -5.34
C ALA A 100 -10.78 12.85 -6.26
N LYS A 101 -11.02 14.16 -6.37
CA LYS A 101 -10.35 15.04 -7.35
C LYS A 101 -9.23 15.81 -6.70
N VAL A 102 -8.02 15.55 -7.15
CA VAL A 102 -6.81 16.30 -6.77
C VAL A 102 -6.67 17.50 -7.70
N THR A 103 -6.46 18.68 -7.14
CA THR A 103 -6.14 19.89 -7.91
C THR A 103 -5.04 20.66 -7.19
N THR A 104 -3.91 20.83 -7.86
CA THR A 104 -2.76 21.55 -7.32
C THR A 104 -2.16 22.49 -8.38
N PRO A 105 -1.23 23.39 -8.00
CA PRO A 105 -0.44 24.17 -8.95
C PRO A 105 0.42 23.32 -9.91
N ASP A 106 0.70 22.05 -9.57
CA ASP A 106 1.51 21.15 -10.39
C ASP A 106 0.63 20.04 -11.02
N PRO A 107 0.14 20.22 -12.26
CA PRO A 107 -0.73 19.23 -12.90
C PRO A 107 -0.06 17.86 -13.07
N LYS A 108 1.29 17.77 -13.04
CA LYS A 108 1.96 16.47 -13.06
C LYS A 108 1.71 15.67 -11.79
N PHE A 109 1.57 16.35 -10.65
CA PHE A 109 1.22 15.69 -9.40
C PHE A 109 -0.21 15.16 -9.47
N ASP A 110 -1.14 15.98 -9.95
CA ASP A 110 -2.55 15.61 -10.14
C ASP A 110 -2.67 14.37 -11.04
N ASP A 111 -2.04 14.40 -12.22
CA ASP A 111 -2.01 13.29 -13.18
C ASP A 111 -1.34 12.03 -12.59
N MET A 112 -0.29 12.21 -11.77
CA MET A 112 0.43 11.09 -11.18
C MET A 112 -0.42 10.33 -10.15
N ILE A 113 -1.21 11.01 -9.32
CA ILE A 113 -2.11 10.35 -8.36
C ILE A 113 -3.16 9.50 -9.09
N GLU A 114 -3.74 10.02 -10.17
CA GLU A 114 -4.63 9.24 -11.04
C GLU A 114 -3.89 8.06 -11.69
N GLY A 115 -2.68 8.28 -12.19
CA GLY A 115 -1.82 7.24 -12.78
C GLY A 115 -1.53 6.08 -11.82
N PHE A 116 -1.29 6.37 -10.53
CA PHE A 116 -1.14 5.33 -9.51
C PHE A 116 -2.42 4.51 -9.35
N ALA A 117 -3.58 5.16 -9.25
CA ALA A 117 -4.86 4.47 -9.12
C ALA A 117 -5.16 3.56 -10.32
N VAL A 118 -4.95 4.08 -11.54
CA VAL A 118 -5.13 3.32 -12.79
C VAL A 118 -4.16 2.14 -12.86
N THR A 119 -2.87 2.36 -12.59
CA THR A 119 -1.86 1.28 -12.57
C THR A 119 -2.22 0.19 -11.57
N ILE A 120 -2.70 0.54 -10.38
CA ILE A 120 -3.16 -0.46 -9.42
C ILE A 120 -4.41 -1.18 -9.94
N LYS A 121 -5.34 -0.48 -10.61
CA LYS A 121 -6.55 -1.10 -11.14
C LYS A 121 -6.25 -2.10 -12.25
N THR A 122 -5.25 -1.82 -13.08
CA THR A 122 -4.77 -2.79 -14.10
C THR A 122 -4.18 -4.07 -13.49
N GLN A 123 -3.83 -4.04 -12.21
CA GLN A 123 -3.31 -5.18 -11.45
C GLN A 123 -4.41 -5.95 -10.70
N GLN A 124 -5.66 -5.48 -10.75
CA GLN A 124 -6.80 -6.12 -10.11
C GLN A 124 -7.62 -6.91 -11.14
N ALA A 125 -7.77 -8.21 -10.93
CA ALA A 125 -8.65 -9.05 -11.73
C ALA A 125 -10.13 -8.71 -11.48
N ALA A 126 -10.99 -9.09 -12.42
CA ALA A 126 -12.45 -8.93 -12.29
C ALA A 126 -13.05 -9.66 -11.07
N THR A 127 -12.35 -10.64 -10.51
CA THR A 127 -12.73 -11.35 -9.28
C THR A 127 -12.38 -10.58 -8.00
N GLY A 128 -11.68 -9.46 -8.11
CA GLY A 128 -11.14 -8.67 -7.00
C GLY A 128 -9.68 -8.98 -6.65
N ALA A 129 -9.10 -10.04 -7.22
CA ALA A 129 -7.72 -10.46 -6.95
C ALA A 129 -6.69 -9.42 -7.40
N THR A 130 -5.87 -8.88 -6.50
CA THR A 130 -4.73 -8.03 -6.91
C THR A 130 -3.49 -8.87 -7.11
N CYS A 131 -2.83 -8.72 -8.25
CA CYS A 131 -1.67 -9.52 -8.61
C CYS A 131 -0.51 -8.66 -9.10
N VAL A 132 0.69 -9.17 -8.89
CA VAL A 132 1.92 -8.62 -9.47
C VAL A 132 1.95 -8.90 -10.97
N MET A 133 2.31 -7.91 -11.80
CA MET A 133 2.55 -8.14 -13.23
C MET A 133 3.96 -8.70 -13.46
N SER A 134 4.19 -9.94 -13.01
CA SER A 134 5.41 -10.73 -13.23
C SER A 134 5.03 -12.16 -13.70
N GLU A 135 6.00 -13.06 -13.84
CA GLU A 135 5.77 -14.45 -14.29
C GLU A 135 4.92 -15.28 -13.32
N TYR A 136 4.78 -14.84 -12.07
CA TYR A 136 3.88 -15.43 -11.09
C TYR A 136 2.60 -14.62 -10.95
N SER A 137 1.43 -15.26 -11.13
CA SER A 137 0.12 -14.61 -11.01
C SER A 137 -0.57 -15.02 -9.71
N ARG A 138 -0.15 -14.44 -8.59
CA ARG A 138 -0.75 -14.68 -7.27
C ARG A 138 -1.15 -13.37 -6.60
N THR A 139 -2.09 -13.48 -5.67
CA THR A 139 -2.48 -12.44 -4.73
C THR A 139 -1.74 -12.69 -3.42
N TRP A 140 -0.83 -11.79 -3.06
CA TRP A 140 -0.15 -11.80 -1.76
C TRP A 140 -0.97 -11.05 -0.73
N THR A 141 -1.06 -11.63 0.47
CA THR A 141 -1.79 -11.01 1.58
C THR A 141 -1.25 -9.63 1.88
N ARG A 142 0.06 -9.50 2.12
CA ARG A 142 0.69 -8.19 2.32
C ARG A 142 0.40 -7.25 1.15
N ASP A 143 0.75 -7.61 -0.07
CA ASP A 143 0.71 -6.71 -1.25
C ASP A 143 -0.67 -6.06 -1.48
N THR A 144 -1.72 -6.71 -1.00
CA THR A 144 -3.10 -6.24 -1.01
C THR A 144 -3.29 -4.93 -0.20
N MET A 145 -2.42 -4.58 0.76
CA MET A 145 -2.62 -3.30 1.47
C MET A 145 -2.22 -2.06 0.71
N GLY A 146 -1.33 -2.12 -0.28
CA GLY A 146 -1.00 -0.94 -1.09
C GLY A 146 -2.28 -0.33 -1.68
N PRO A 147 -3.08 -1.13 -2.42
CA PRO A 147 -4.38 -0.69 -2.91
C PRO A 147 -5.37 -0.36 -1.79
N LEU A 148 -5.46 -1.15 -0.70
CA LEU A 148 -6.40 -0.87 0.39
C LEU A 148 -6.10 0.40 1.18
N LEU A 149 -4.87 0.90 1.12
CA LEU A 149 -4.51 2.21 1.67
C LEU A 149 -5.03 3.34 0.77
N LEU A 150 -4.91 3.18 -0.55
CA LEU A 150 -5.26 4.22 -1.52
C LEU A 150 -6.74 4.22 -1.86
N TYR A 151 -7.29 3.09 -2.30
CA TYR A 151 -8.62 2.99 -2.89
C TYR A 151 -9.74 3.53 -2.01
N PRO A 152 -9.87 3.14 -0.72
CA PRO A 152 -10.88 3.73 0.13
C PRO A 152 -10.71 5.25 0.24
N ALA A 153 -9.47 5.73 0.43
CA ALA A 153 -9.17 7.14 0.62
C ALA A 153 -9.50 8.02 -0.59
N ILE A 154 -9.52 7.46 -1.80
CA ILE A 154 -9.87 8.18 -3.03
C ILE A 154 -11.25 7.81 -3.58
N GLY A 155 -12.07 7.03 -2.86
CA GLY A 155 -13.47 6.77 -3.24
C GLY A 155 -13.73 5.49 -4.04
N HIS A 156 -12.77 4.57 -4.06
CA HIS A 156 -12.85 3.23 -4.66
C HIS A 156 -13.09 2.13 -3.62
N ALA A 157 -14.00 2.37 -2.67
CA ALA A 157 -14.30 1.42 -1.59
C ALA A 157 -14.86 0.08 -2.10
N ASP A 158 -15.58 0.07 -3.23
CA ASP A 158 -16.06 -1.15 -3.87
C ASP A 158 -14.91 -2.02 -4.37
N ASP A 159 -13.90 -1.41 -5.01
CA ASP A 159 -12.71 -2.12 -5.49
C ASP A 159 -11.92 -2.71 -4.30
N ALA A 160 -11.83 -1.98 -3.19
CA ALA A 160 -11.27 -2.46 -1.93
C ALA A 160 -12.08 -3.64 -1.34
N ARG A 161 -13.42 -3.56 -1.38
CA ARG A 161 -14.30 -4.63 -0.92
C ARG A 161 -14.10 -5.91 -1.72
N ASP A 162 -14.02 -5.80 -3.05
CA ASP A 162 -13.79 -6.95 -3.94
C ASP A 162 -12.48 -7.67 -3.60
N MET A 163 -11.43 -6.95 -3.19
CA MET A 163 -10.16 -7.54 -2.75
C MET A 163 -10.32 -8.38 -1.46
N LEU A 164 -11.02 -7.83 -0.47
CA LEU A 164 -11.28 -8.52 0.80
C LEU A 164 -12.17 -9.76 0.59
N ASP A 165 -13.16 -9.64 -0.29
CA ASP A 165 -14.07 -10.71 -0.70
C ASP A 165 -13.33 -11.83 -1.43
N TYR A 166 -12.46 -11.46 -2.38
CA TYR A 166 -11.60 -12.40 -3.09
C TYR A 166 -10.76 -13.23 -2.12
N TYR A 167 -10.02 -12.55 -1.23
CA TYR A 167 -9.12 -13.22 -0.31
C TYR A 167 -9.87 -14.18 0.61
N TYR A 168 -11.01 -13.76 1.16
CA TYR A 168 -11.84 -14.62 2.01
C TYR A 168 -12.31 -15.88 1.27
N LYS A 169 -12.88 -15.72 0.07
CA LYS A 169 -13.35 -16.85 -0.74
C LYS A 169 -12.20 -17.79 -1.11
N ALA A 170 -11.04 -17.24 -1.49
CA ALA A 170 -9.85 -18.01 -1.80
C ALA A 170 -9.32 -18.79 -0.58
N ALA A 171 -9.32 -18.18 0.62
CA ALA A 171 -8.94 -18.84 1.86
C ALA A 171 -9.93 -19.95 2.25
N VAL A 172 -11.24 -19.73 2.06
CA VAL A 172 -12.29 -20.75 2.27
C VAL A 172 -12.10 -21.93 1.31
N GLN A 173 -11.91 -21.67 0.01
CA GLN A 173 -11.68 -22.71 -1.00
C GLN A 173 -10.41 -23.54 -0.70
N ARG A 174 -9.35 -22.88 -0.21
CA ARG A 174 -8.12 -23.55 0.23
C ARG A 174 -8.29 -24.31 1.56
N GLY A 175 -9.24 -23.89 2.39
CA GLY A 175 -9.48 -24.43 3.73
C GLY A 175 -8.57 -23.84 4.82
N ASN A 176 -7.76 -22.82 4.50
CA ASN A 176 -6.98 -22.03 5.46
C ASN A 176 -6.42 -20.76 4.78
N ILE A 177 -6.04 -19.74 5.55
CA ILE A 177 -5.31 -18.56 5.07
C ILE A 177 -3.89 -18.93 4.58
N ALA A 178 -3.34 -18.12 3.68
CA ALA A 178 -2.04 -18.35 3.05
C ALA A 178 -1.32 -17.03 2.81
N ASN A 179 0.01 -17.07 2.70
CA ASN A 179 0.82 -15.91 2.32
C ASN A 179 0.48 -15.42 0.91
N SER A 180 0.17 -16.34 -0.01
CA SER A 180 -0.35 -16.00 -1.32
C SER A 180 -1.29 -17.06 -1.89
N LEU A 181 -2.26 -16.62 -2.67
CA LEU A 181 -3.28 -17.44 -3.32
C LEU A 181 -3.22 -17.23 -4.84
N PRO A 182 -3.51 -18.23 -5.69
CA PRO A 182 -3.62 -18.00 -7.14
C PRO A 182 -4.55 -16.82 -7.41
N ALA A 183 -4.30 -15.98 -8.41
CA ALA A 183 -5.11 -14.78 -8.69
C ALA A 183 -6.34 -15.06 -9.58
N ASN A 184 -6.44 -16.27 -10.15
CA ASN A 184 -7.45 -16.68 -11.12
C ASN A 184 -8.43 -17.73 -10.56
N LEU A 185 -8.63 -17.77 -9.24
CA LEU A 185 -9.61 -18.71 -8.66
C LEU A 185 -11.04 -18.33 -9.05
N VAL A 186 -11.85 -19.35 -9.28
CA VAL A 186 -13.28 -19.26 -9.59
C VAL A 186 -14.07 -19.86 -8.43
N PHE A 187 -15.16 -19.22 -8.04
CA PHE A 187 -15.88 -19.52 -6.79
C PHE A 187 -17.32 -20.03 -6.98
N ASP A 188 -17.62 -20.67 -8.12
CA ASP A 188 -18.98 -21.12 -8.45
C ASP A 188 -19.55 -22.10 -7.41
N ASP A 189 -18.71 -22.98 -6.85
CA ASP A 189 -19.05 -23.98 -5.83
C ASP A 189 -18.17 -23.81 -4.57
N LEU A 190 -18.25 -22.64 -3.92
CA LEU A 190 -17.48 -22.38 -2.71
C LEU A 190 -17.88 -23.34 -1.56
N PRO A 191 -16.93 -24.04 -0.90
CA PRO A 191 -17.25 -24.90 0.22
C PRO A 191 -17.69 -24.09 1.45
N SER A 192 -18.28 -24.76 2.44
CA SER A 192 -18.49 -24.14 3.76
C SER A 192 -17.16 -23.68 4.36
N PRO A 193 -17.13 -22.54 5.08
CA PRO A 193 -15.92 -22.10 5.78
C PRO A 193 -15.36 -23.20 6.69
N PRO A 194 -14.02 -23.34 6.76
CA PRO A 194 -13.39 -24.28 7.69
C PRO A 194 -13.70 -23.90 9.14
N ASP A 195 -13.49 -24.84 10.04
CA ASP A 195 -13.52 -24.57 11.48
C ASP A 195 -12.27 -23.79 11.89
N TRP A 196 -12.29 -22.49 11.64
CA TRP A 196 -11.16 -21.57 11.82
C TRP A 196 -10.52 -21.65 13.22
N GLU A 197 -11.34 -21.89 14.24
CA GLU A 197 -10.92 -21.94 15.64
C GLU A 197 -10.07 -23.19 15.95
N ASN A 198 -10.29 -24.29 15.23
CA ASN A 198 -9.59 -25.56 15.46
C ASN A 198 -8.54 -25.89 14.38
N LEU A 199 -8.21 -24.94 13.51
CA LEU A 199 -7.08 -25.06 12.60
C LEU A 199 -5.75 -25.04 13.38
N PRO A 200 -4.69 -25.71 12.87
CA PRO A 200 -3.41 -25.75 13.56
C PRO A 200 -2.73 -24.37 13.58
N THR A 201 -1.77 -24.21 14.51
CA THR A 201 -0.78 -23.13 14.48
C THR A 201 -0.13 -23.06 13.11
N MET A 202 0.00 -21.84 12.58
CA MET A 202 0.58 -21.59 11.28
C MET A 202 2.09 -21.84 11.28
N THR A 203 2.61 -22.31 10.14
CA THR A 203 4.02 -22.64 9.95
C THR A 203 4.52 -22.01 8.64
N GLY A 204 5.83 -22.04 8.39
CA GLY A 204 6.39 -21.53 7.14
C GLY A 204 6.18 -20.02 7.00
N ARG A 205 5.72 -19.55 5.83
CA ARG A 205 5.54 -18.12 5.53
C ARG A 205 4.33 -17.49 6.21
N GLU A 206 3.44 -18.32 6.73
CA GLU A 206 2.23 -17.89 7.44
C GLU A 206 2.44 -17.83 8.96
N GLN A 207 3.61 -18.25 9.46
CA GLN A 207 3.81 -18.40 10.90
C GLN A 207 3.82 -17.08 11.68
N ALA A 208 4.07 -15.95 11.02
CA ALA A 208 4.04 -14.61 11.59
C ALA A 208 3.81 -13.56 10.49
N GLU A 209 3.50 -12.31 10.89
CA GLU A 209 3.45 -11.10 10.04
C GLU A 209 2.31 -11.08 9.01
N GLN A 210 2.32 -12.01 8.04
CA GLN A 210 1.36 -12.09 6.95
C GLN A 210 -0.09 -12.18 7.45
N PRO A 211 -0.41 -12.99 8.48
CA PRO A 211 -1.75 -13.04 9.03
C PRO A 211 -2.19 -11.72 9.69
N SER A 212 -1.27 -10.97 10.30
CA SER A 212 -1.56 -9.69 10.97
C SER A 212 -2.04 -8.61 10.00
N TYR A 213 -1.67 -8.69 8.72
CA TYR A 213 -2.20 -7.77 7.72
C TYR A 213 -3.72 -7.94 7.53
N LEU A 214 -4.31 -9.11 7.78
CA LEU A 214 -5.74 -9.33 7.53
C LEU A 214 -6.63 -8.42 8.41
N PRO A 215 -6.53 -8.41 9.76
CA PRO A 215 -7.29 -7.44 10.54
C PRO A 215 -7.04 -5.98 10.13
N ILE A 216 -5.79 -5.62 9.81
CA ILE A 216 -5.43 -4.26 9.40
C ILE A 216 -6.13 -3.86 8.09
N GLN A 217 -6.17 -4.76 7.10
CA GLN A 217 -6.85 -4.54 5.83
C GLN A 217 -8.35 -4.27 6.01
N TYR A 218 -9.01 -5.05 6.87
CA TYR A 218 -10.43 -4.85 7.18
C TYR A 218 -10.66 -3.54 7.93
N HIS A 219 -9.72 -3.12 8.78
CA HIS A 219 -9.78 -1.83 9.46
C HIS A 219 -9.69 -0.64 8.50
N LEU A 220 -8.79 -0.69 7.51
CA LEU A 220 -8.68 0.37 6.49
C LEU A 220 -10.00 0.54 5.72
N TYR A 221 -10.63 -0.57 5.31
CA TYR A 221 -11.95 -0.53 4.69
C TYR A 221 -13.04 -0.01 5.63
N PHE A 222 -13.05 -0.49 6.88
CA PHE A 222 -14.03 -0.11 7.89
C PHE A 222 -13.96 1.37 8.27
N GLN A 223 -12.76 1.94 8.45
CA GLN A 223 -12.61 3.36 8.79
C GLN A 223 -13.25 4.27 7.73
N GLN A 224 -13.17 3.88 6.46
CA GLN A 224 -13.69 4.67 5.35
C GLN A 224 -15.18 4.45 5.05
N THR A 225 -15.75 3.30 5.45
CA THR A 225 -17.11 2.90 5.06
C THR A 225 -18.07 2.77 6.24
N GLY A 226 -17.56 2.52 7.45
CA GLY A 226 -18.34 2.13 8.62
C GLY A 226 -18.95 0.71 8.51
N ASP A 227 -18.65 -0.05 7.47
CA ASP A 227 -19.31 -1.33 7.20
C ASP A 227 -18.70 -2.49 8.02
N LEU A 228 -19.39 -2.85 9.10
CA LEU A 228 -19.05 -4.00 9.96
C LEU A 228 -19.48 -5.36 9.40
N ALA A 229 -20.34 -5.40 8.38
CA ALA A 229 -20.91 -6.66 7.89
C ALA A 229 -19.84 -7.69 7.44
N PRO A 230 -18.84 -7.34 6.60
CA PRO A 230 -17.81 -8.30 6.21
C PRO A 230 -16.94 -8.75 7.38
N ILE A 231 -16.75 -7.93 8.40
CA ILE A 231 -15.97 -8.29 9.60
C ILE A 231 -16.74 -9.33 10.43
N ALA A 232 -18.03 -9.10 10.66
CA ALA A 232 -18.89 -10.03 11.38
C ALA A 232 -19.01 -11.38 10.67
N GLU A 233 -19.21 -11.37 9.35
CA GLU A 233 -19.29 -12.59 8.52
C GLU A 233 -18.00 -13.43 8.61
N ARG A 234 -16.85 -12.77 8.72
CA ARG A 234 -15.53 -13.38 8.56
C ARG A 234 -14.75 -13.47 9.86
N TRP A 235 -15.44 -13.26 10.99
CA TRP A 235 -14.85 -13.20 12.33
C TRP A 235 -13.91 -14.38 12.62
N GLY A 236 -14.35 -15.60 12.30
CA GLY A 236 -13.54 -16.80 12.51
C GLY A 236 -12.19 -16.76 11.81
N MET A 237 -12.14 -16.31 10.54
CA MET A 237 -10.89 -16.18 9.78
C MET A 237 -9.98 -15.11 10.38
N LEU A 238 -10.55 -13.95 10.76
CA LEU A 238 -9.78 -12.84 11.33
C LEU A 238 -9.22 -13.20 12.71
N LYS A 239 -10.01 -13.88 13.55
CA LYS A 239 -9.55 -14.43 14.83
C LYS A 239 -8.45 -15.47 14.62
N HIS A 240 -8.62 -16.40 13.66
CA HIS A 240 -7.60 -17.38 13.30
C HIS A 240 -6.29 -16.72 12.88
N ALA A 241 -6.36 -15.63 12.10
CA ALA A 241 -5.19 -14.87 11.67
C ALA A 241 -4.36 -14.31 12.84
N LEU A 242 -4.95 -14.11 14.02
CA LEU A 242 -4.25 -13.61 15.20
C LEU A 242 -3.80 -14.76 16.12
N ILE A 243 -4.73 -15.61 16.55
CA ILE A 243 -4.48 -16.54 17.68
C ILE A 243 -3.62 -17.75 17.30
N HIS A 244 -3.47 -18.04 16.01
CA HIS A 244 -2.71 -19.19 15.52
C HIS A 244 -1.35 -18.83 14.92
N GLN A 245 -0.87 -17.60 15.12
CA GLN A 245 0.53 -17.26 14.81
C GLN A 245 1.49 -18.00 15.76
N ASN A 246 2.70 -18.27 15.28
CA ASN A 246 3.68 -19.13 15.94
C ASN A 246 4.57 -18.35 16.90
N PHE A 247 4.07 -18.09 18.11
CA PHE A 247 4.87 -17.51 19.19
C PHE A 247 5.99 -18.45 19.64
N GLN A 248 7.19 -17.90 19.72
CA GLN A 248 8.42 -18.56 20.16
C GLN A 248 9.02 -17.80 21.34
N GLU A 249 9.83 -18.48 22.16
CA GLU A 249 10.44 -17.88 23.36
C GLU A 249 9.44 -17.07 24.22
N GLY A 250 8.22 -17.59 24.35
CA GLY A 250 7.14 -17.03 25.14
C GLY A 250 6.28 -15.99 24.42
N CYS A 251 6.89 -15.01 23.73
CA CYS A 251 6.16 -13.87 23.14
C CYS A 251 6.74 -13.33 21.84
N LEU A 252 7.85 -13.88 21.34
CA LEU A 252 8.52 -13.39 20.13
C LEU A 252 7.95 -14.05 18.88
N LEU A 253 7.84 -13.27 17.81
CA LEU A 253 7.44 -13.76 16.50
C LEU A 253 8.64 -13.80 15.55
N PRO A 254 8.79 -14.88 14.76
CA PRO A 254 9.86 -14.98 13.79
C PRO A 254 9.71 -13.96 12.67
N PHE A 255 10.79 -13.74 11.94
CA PHE A 255 10.79 -12.98 10.70
C PHE A 255 9.98 -13.70 9.61
N SER A 256 9.26 -12.95 8.79
CA SER A 256 8.57 -13.51 7.63
C SER A 256 9.56 -13.87 6.55
N GLY A 257 9.56 -15.13 6.13
CA GLY A 257 10.38 -15.60 5.01
C GLY A 257 10.03 -14.96 3.67
N ASP A 258 9.05 -14.03 3.58
CA ASP A 258 8.60 -13.40 2.34
C ASP A 258 8.57 -11.86 2.35
N GLU A 259 9.27 -11.18 3.27
CA GLU A 259 9.35 -9.72 3.23
C GLU A 259 10.09 -9.17 2.00
N THR A 260 9.51 -8.15 1.34
CA THR A 260 10.07 -7.56 0.11
C THR A 260 11.43 -6.92 0.33
N PHE A 261 11.70 -6.46 1.56
CA PHE A 261 12.96 -5.85 1.94
C PHE A 261 14.02 -6.85 2.43
N ARG A 262 13.75 -8.17 2.47
CA ARG A 262 14.70 -9.17 3.02
C ARG A 262 16.02 -9.24 2.26
N GLU A 263 15.97 -9.09 0.93
CA GLU A 263 17.17 -9.13 0.09
C GLU A 263 17.99 -7.84 0.27
N LEU A 264 17.30 -6.73 0.54
CA LEU A 264 17.90 -5.42 0.78
C LEU A 264 18.53 -5.33 2.17
N ILE A 265 17.93 -5.97 3.18
CA ILE A 265 18.60 -6.26 4.46
C ILE A 265 19.89 -7.05 4.20
N GLY A 266 19.84 -8.07 3.33
CA GLY A 266 21.02 -8.84 2.96
C GLY A 266 22.14 -7.96 2.41
N ILE A 267 21.79 -7.02 1.51
CA ILE A 267 22.72 -6.04 0.96
C ILE A 267 23.25 -5.07 2.03
N GLY A 268 22.39 -4.53 2.89
CA GLY A 268 22.74 -3.52 3.91
C GLY A 268 23.57 -4.06 5.07
N PHE A 269 23.35 -5.33 5.44
CA PHE A 269 23.94 -5.97 6.62
C PHE A 269 24.97 -7.07 6.27
N GLY A 270 25.08 -7.46 5.00
CA GLY A 270 26.08 -8.43 4.55
C GLY A 270 25.65 -9.89 4.64
N TYR A 271 24.35 -10.17 4.76
CA TYR A 271 23.81 -11.53 4.65
C TYR A 271 23.76 -12.00 3.19
N VAL A 272 23.53 -13.30 2.97
CA VAL A 272 23.57 -13.89 1.62
C VAL A 272 22.25 -13.66 0.91
N VAL A 273 22.26 -12.80 -0.11
CA VAL A 273 21.09 -12.53 -0.97
C VAL A 273 20.61 -13.83 -1.64
N GLY A 274 19.32 -14.11 -1.51
CA GLY A 274 18.64 -15.30 -2.03
C GLY A 274 18.98 -16.62 -1.33
N GLY A 275 19.77 -16.59 -0.25
CA GLY A 275 20.24 -17.77 0.47
C GLY A 275 20.07 -17.74 1.99
N THR A 276 19.79 -16.57 2.59
CA THR A 276 19.49 -16.46 4.02
C THR A 276 18.02 -16.84 4.28
N VAL A 277 17.82 -17.79 5.20
CA VAL A 277 16.51 -18.21 5.70
C VAL A 277 16.22 -17.39 6.95
N TYR A 278 15.57 -16.23 6.79
CA TYR A 278 15.42 -15.26 7.87
C TYR A 278 14.50 -15.76 8.98
N GLU A 279 13.47 -16.51 8.61
CA GLU A 279 12.45 -17.08 9.48
C GLU A 279 13.01 -18.07 10.52
N ASP A 280 14.14 -18.71 10.22
CA ASP A 280 14.82 -19.69 11.09
C ASP A 280 15.96 -19.07 11.90
N LEU A 281 16.30 -17.81 11.65
CA LEU A 281 17.47 -17.14 12.23
C LEU A 281 17.10 -15.95 13.10
N TRP A 282 15.98 -15.29 12.81
CA TRP A 282 15.66 -13.99 13.39
C TRP A 282 14.23 -13.92 13.92
N TYR A 283 14.07 -13.30 15.10
CA TYR A 283 12.82 -12.67 15.50
C TYR A 283 12.73 -11.27 14.89
N SER A 284 11.52 -10.80 14.59
CA SER A 284 11.29 -9.59 13.79
C SER A 284 10.50 -8.53 14.51
N ALA A 285 11.04 -7.31 14.62
CA ALA A 285 10.30 -6.18 15.16
C ALA A 285 9.08 -5.86 14.30
N ASN A 286 9.18 -5.99 12.97
CA ASN A 286 8.07 -5.76 12.05
C ASN A 286 6.89 -6.70 12.32
N SER A 287 7.15 -8.00 12.53
CA SER A 287 6.12 -8.97 12.91
C SER A 287 5.41 -8.57 14.19
N MET A 288 6.17 -8.06 15.18
CA MET A 288 5.65 -7.67 16.48
C MET A 288 4.79 -6.40 16.39
N PHE A 289 5.22 -5.36 15.67
CA PHE A 289 4.44 -4.13 15.47
C PHE A 289 3.11 -4.41 14.78
N LEU A 290 3.15 -5.24 13.73
CA LEU A 290 1.95 -5.65 12.99
C LEU A 290 1.01 -6.46 13.86
N PHE A 291 1.53 -7.39 14.66
CA PHE A 291 0.72 -8.19 15.57
C PHE A 291 -0.01 -7.32 16.60
N VAL A 292 0.72 -6.42 17.27
CA VAL A 292 0.13 -5.53 18.29
C VAL A 292 -0.99 -4.70 17.68
N ARG A 293 -0.75 -4.09 16.51
CA ARG A 293 -1.78 -3.31 15.82
C ARG A 293 -2.99 -4.16 15.43
N ALA A 294 -2.76 -5.35 14.89
CA ALA A 294 -3.83 -6.26 14.49
C ALA A 294 -4.67 -6.70 15.70
N ALA A 295 -4.05 -6.96 16.85
CA ALA A 295 -4.73 -7.32 18.08
C ALA A 295 -5.58 -6.16 18.63
N GLU A 296 -5.07 -4.92 18.63
CA GLU A 296 -5.83 -3.73 19.02
C GLU A 296 -7.06 -3.51 18.13
N ILE A 297 -6.90 -3.69 16.81
CA ILE A 297 -7.99 -3.61 15.85
C ILE A 297 -9.04 -4.70 16.12
N MET A 298 -8.61 -5.93 16.36
CA MET A 298 -9.52 -7.03 16.68
C MET A 298 -10.27 -6.79 17.99
N ALA A 299 -9.65 -6.15 18.98
CA ALA A 299 -10.32 -5.73 20.21
C ALA A 299 -11.42 -4.68 19.94
N ASP A 300 -11.14 -3.66 19.12
CA ASP A 300 -12.16 -2.66 18.72
C ASP A 300 -13.32 -3.33 17.96
N PHE A 301 -13.03 -4.22 17.01
CA PHE A 301 -14.09 -4.97 16.33
C PHE A 301 -14.89 -5.87 17.26
N ALA A 302 -14.22 -6.56 18.20
CA ALA A 302 -14.90 -7.38 19.21
C ALA A 302 -15.85 -6.53 20.06
N GLU A 303 -15.43 -5.35 20.50
CA GLU A 303 -16.29 -4.41 21.23
C GLU A 303 -17.52 -4.01 20.42
N ARG A 304 -17.34 -3.60 19.16
CA ARG A 304 -18.43 -3.17 18.28
C ARG A 304 -19.41 -4.28 17.95
N LEU A 305 -18.95 -5.53 17.91
CA LEU A 305 -19.77 -6.72 17.67
C LEU A 305 -20.34 -7.35 18.96
N GLY A 306 -19.95 -6.87 20.14
CA GLY A 306 -20.40 -7.39 21.43
C GLY A 306 -19.75 -8.74 21.83
N TYR A 307 -18.52 -8.99 21.39
CA TYR A 307 -17.73 -10.18 21.72
C TYR A 307 -16.77 -9.91 22.90
N ASP A 308 -17.32 -9.69 24.09
CA ASP A 308 -16.56 -9.24 25.27
C ASP A 308 -15.37 -10.15 25.65
N ASP A 309 -15.51 -11.47 25.54
CA ASP A 309 -14.44 -12.43 25.84
C ASP A 309 -13.28 -12.30 24.83
N ASP A 310 -13.61 -12.13 23.54
CA ASP A 310 -12.61 -11.93 22.48
C ASP A 310 -11.94 -10.55 22.61
N LYS A 311 -12.69 -9.51 22.99
CA LYS A 311 -12.14 -8.18 23.29
C LYS A 311 -11.04 -8.29 24.35
N ALA A 312 -11.37 -8.89 25.50
CA ALA A 312 -10.42 -9.04 26.60
C ALA A 312 -9.20 -9.88 26.22
N LEU A 313 -9.40 -10.94 25.42
CA LEU A 313 -8.30 -11.76 24.88
C LEU A 313 -7.36 -10.91 24.03
N PHE A 314 -7.89 -10.14 23.07
CA PHE A 314 -7.07 -9.38 22.14
C PHE A 314 -6.37 -8.19 22.79
N GLU A 315 -7.02 -7.50 23.74
CA GLU A 315 -6.38 -6.47 24.57
C GLU A 315 -5.18 -7.04 25.34
N GLN A 316 -5.35 -8.23 25.94
CA GLN A 316 -4.27 -8.90 26.66
C GLN A 316 -3.13 -9.30 25.72
N MET A 317 -3.42 -9.91 24.57
CA MET A 317 -2.41 -10.27 23.58
C MET A 317 -1.65 -9.05 23.07
N ALA A 318 -2.34 -7.94 22.78
CA ALA A 318 -1.71 -6.69 22.37
C ALA A 318 -0.75 -6.17 23.45
N ALA A 319 -1.20 -6.13 24.71
CA ALA A 319 -0.39 -5.66 25.83
C ALA A 319 0.85 -6.53 26.09
N ASP A 320 0.70 -7.86 26.03
CA ASP A 320 1.81 -8.79 26.25
C ASP A 320 2.86 -8.70 25.15
N VAL A 321 2.44 -8.68 23.89
CA VAL A 321 3.35 -8.58 22.74
C VAL A 321 3.99 -7.19 22.67
N ARG A 322 3.26 -6.12 23.00
CA ARG A 322 3.82 -4.77 23.12
C ARG A 322 4.91 -4.72 24.19
N THR A 323 4.65 -5.25 25.39
CA THR A 323 5.66 -5.34 26.45
C THR A 323 6.89 -6.12 25.99
N CYS A 324 6.68 -7.28 25.34
CA CYS A 324 7.76 -8.07 24.76
C CYS A 324 8.56 -7.30 23.71
N THR A 325 7.89 -6.52 22.87
CA THR A 325 8.53 -5.68 21.84
C THR A 325 9.44 -4.65 22.47
N GLU A 326 8.94 -3.95 23.50
CA GLU A 326 9.69 -2.92 24.22
C GLU A 326 10.85 -3.52 25.02
N ASP A 327 10.72 -4.72 25.60
CA ASP A 327 11.79 -5.34 26.39
C ASP A 327 12.95 -5.85 25.52
N TYR A 328 12.65 -6.34 24.31
CA TYR A 328 13.62 -7.06 23.48
C TYR A 328 14.19 -6.21 22.34
N PHE A 329 13.36 -5.38 21.68
CA PHE A 329 13.76 -4.65 20.48
C PHE A 329 14.13 -3.19 20.72
N TRP A 330 13.61 -2.55 21.76
CA TRP A 330 13.95 -1.15 22.04
C TRP A 330 15.37 -1.02 22.60
N LEU A 331 16.24 -0.29 21.89
CA LEU A 331 17.60 -0.03 22.32
C LEU A 331 17.66 1.32 23.03
N GLU A 332 17.42 1.32 24.34
CA GLU A 332 17.32 2.54 25.18
C GLU A 332 18.52 3.49 25.00
N ASP A 333 19.73 2.95 24.88
CA ASP A 333 20.96 3.74 24.73
C ASP A 333 21.21 4.27 23.31
N GLU A 334 20.51 3.74 22.32
CA GLU A 334 20.62 4.16 20.92
C GLU A 334 19.40 4.99 20.46
N GLY A 335 18.28 4.90 21.19
CA GLY A 335 17.06 5.62 20.89
C GLY A 335 16.28 5.10 19.69
N PHE A 336 16.48 3.85 19.26
CA PHE A 336 15.72 3.25 18.15
C PHE A 336 15.44 1.76 18.39
N TYR A 337 14.50 1.18 17.63
CA TYR A 337 14.21 -0.25 17.66
C TYR A 337 15.19 -1.06 16.80
N ALA A 338 15.80 -2.10 17.36
CA ALA A 338 16.49 -3.13 16.59
C ALA A 338 15.53 -3.75 15.56
N LEU A 339 15.99 -3.99 14.34
CA LEU A 339 15.11 -4.60 13.33
C LEU A 339 14.80 -6.08 13.63
N MET A 340 15.77 -6.78 14.20
CA MET A 340 15.77 -8.23 14.38
C MET A 340 16.59 -8.63 15.61
N ILE A 341 16.29 -9.81 16.14
CA ILE A 341 17.00 -10.45 17.26
C ILE A 341 17.38 -11.86 16.85
N ASP A 342 18.62 -12.27 17.10
CA ASP A 342 19.09 -13.61 16.79
C ASP A 342 18.33 -14.65 17.64
N GLN A 343 17.74 -15.66 17.00
CA GLN A 343 16.91 -16.65 17.71
C GLN A 343 17.70 -17.54 18.69
N VAL A 344 19.03 -17.63 18.53
CA VAL A 344 19.90 -18.48 19.37
C VAL A 344 20.51 -17.68 20.50
N THR A 345 21.07 -16.51 20.21
CA THR A 345 21.79 -15.70 21.21
C THR A 345 20.90 -14.70 21.93
N LEU A 346 19.73 -14.39 21.36
CA LEU A 346 18.85 -13.29 21.77
C LEU A 346 19.54 -11.92 21.73
N GLU A 347 20.60 -11.79 20.93
CA GLU A 347 21.29 -10.51 20.73
C GLU A 347 20.56 -9.69 19.65
N PRO A 348 20.25 -8.40 19.92
CA PRO A 348 19.61 -7.54 18.94
C PRO A 348 20.60 -7.03 17.88
N VAL A 349 20.10 -6.83 16.66
CA VAL A 349 20.85 -6.12 15.62
C VAL A 349 20.83 -4.62 15.91
N ARG A 350 21.99 -4.08 16.32
CA ARG A 350 22.14 -2.68 16.78
C ARG A 350 22.45 -1.69 15.67
N ARG A 351 21.61 -1.65 14.64
CA ARG A 351 21.63 -0.63 13.57
C ARG A 351 20.22 -0.51 13.01
N PRO A 352 19.71 0.72 12.77
CA PRO A 352 18.37 0.89 12.25
C PRO A 352 18.30 0.41 10.79
N TYR A 353 17.09 0.05 10.36
CA TYR A 353 16.77 -0.26 8.99
C TYR A 353 15.46 0.43 8.60
N GLU A 354 15.51 1.17 7.50
CA GLU A 354 14.49 2.11 7.06
C GLU A 354 13.07 1.51 7.07
N ASP A 355 12.84 0.37 6.42
CA ASP A 355 11.50 -0.21 6.29
C ASP A 355 10.94 -0.75 7.62
N VAL A 356 11.78 -0.97 8.65
CA VAL A 356 11.35 -1.47 9.97
C VAL A 356 11.19 -0.33 10.95
N ASN A 357 12.12 0.61 10.98
CA ASN A 357 12.07 1.73 11.93
C ASN A 357 10.98 2.75 11.56
N THR A 358 10.49 2.82 10.32
CA THR A 358 9.30 3.62 9.99
C THR A 358 7.97 2.94 10.34
N LYS A 359 7.98 1.61 10.55
CA LYS A 359 6.74 0.82 10.73
C LYS A 359 5.90 1.24 11.91
N PRO A 360 6.45 1.56 13.09
CA PRO A 360 5.64 1.90 14.24
C PRO A 360 4.61 2.99 13.97
N LEU A 361 5.03 4.06 13.29
CA LEU A 361 4.16 5.15 12.89
C LEU A 361 3.27 4.75 11.72
N TRP A 362 3.81 4.05 10.71
CA TRP A 362 3.05 3.68 9.53
C TRP A 362 1.85 2.75 9.86
N VAL A 363 2.06 1.68 10.63
CA VAL A 363 0.97 0.76 11.03
C VAL A 363 0.08 1.31 12.15
N GLY A 364 0.53 2.33 12.88
CA GLY A 364 -0.17 2.85 14.06
C GLY A 364 0.11 2.06 15.33
N TYR A 365 1.30 1.47 15.47
CA TYR A 365 1.79 0.93 16.74
C TYR A 365 2.02 2.02 17.78
N GLY A 366 2.40 3.23 17.33
CA GLY A 366 2.53 4.42 18.16
C GLY A 366 2.06 5.67 17.41
N ALA A 367 1.83 6.75 18.15
CA ALA A 367 1.38 8.04 17.61
C ALA A 367 2.57 8.92 17.19
N GLY A 368 2.31 9.92 16.34
CA GLY A 368 3.34 10.83 15.84
C GLY A 368 3.93 11.79 16.87
N ASP A 369 3.23 11.98 18.00
CA ASP A 369 3.64 12.79 19.15
C ASP A 369 4.24 11.95 20.30
N ASP A 370 4.32 10.63 20.14
CA ASP A 370 4.97 9.73 21.10
C ASP A 370 6.49 9.98 21.10
N GLU A 371 7.03 10.41 22.25
CA GLU A 371 8.46 10.71 22.44
C GLU A 371 9.38 9.57 21.98
N LYS A 372 8.98 8.31 22.18
CA LYS A 372 9.77 7.14 21.78
C LYS A 372 9.77 6.97 20.27
N GLN A 373 8.63 7.19 19.60
CA GLN A 373 8.56 7.12 18.14
C GLN A 373 9.31 8.27 17.47
N ILE A 374 9.24 9.47 18.07
CA ILE A 374 10.06 10.61 17.67
C ILE A 374 11.55 10.26 17.81
N SER A 375 11.97 9.73 18.96
CA SER A 375 13.36 9.31 19.21
C SER A 375 13.84 8.30 18.16
N ASN A 376 13.04 7.26 17.90
CA ASN A 376 13.31 6.23 16.89
C ASN A 376 13.54 6.82 15.49
N MET A 377 12.68 7.74 15.07
CA MET A 377 12.80 8.39 13.76
C MET A 377 14.01 9.31 13.68
N LEU A 378 14.27 10.11 14.72
CA LEU A 378 15.41 11.03 14.76
C LEU A 378 16.75 10.27 14.77
N ALA A 379 16.87 9.21 15.57
CA ALA A 379 18.07 8.37 15.64
C ALA A 379 18.33 7.67 14.30
N MET A 380 17.28 7.13 13.65
CA MET A 380 17.40 6.58 12.30
C MET A 380 17.86 7.63 11.29
N MET A 381 17.25 8.82 11.27
CA MET A 381 17.64 9.90 10.37
C MET A 381 19.08 10.36 10.62
N GLU A 382 19.56 10.37 11.85
CA GLU A 382 20.96 10.68 12.17
C GLU A 382 21.92 9.65 11.58
N GLN A 383 21.58 8.36 11.65
CA GLN A 383 22.48 7.29 11.24
C GLN A 383 22.44 6.96 9.74
N ILE A 384 21.26 7.00 9.13
CA ILE A 384 21.03 6.54 7.76
C ILE A 384 20.28 7.55 6.88
N GLY A 385 20.00 8.75 7.38
CA GLY A 385 19.38 9.82 6.61
C GLY A 385 20.33 10.48 5.61
N ALA A 386 19.80 10.85 4.45
CA ALA A 386 20.50 11.69 3.49
C ALA A 386 20.81 13.07 4.12
N PRO A 387 21.89 13.76 3.70
CA PRO A 387 22.26 15.07 4.25
C PRO A 387 21.16 16.14 4.12
N ASP A 388 20.37 16.08 3.05
CA ASP A 388 19.23 16.97 2.78
C ASP A 388 17.92 16.49 3.43
N ARG A 389 17.95 15.39 4.18
CA ARG A 389 16.81 14.73 4.82
C ARG A 389 15.71 14.26 3.85
N SER A 390 15.98 14.22 2.55
CA SER A 390 15.00 13.78 1.56
C SER A 390 14.70 12.27 1.63
N TYR A 391 15.60 11.48 2.20
CA TYR A 391 15.51 10.03 2.19
C TYR A 391 16.25 9.38 3.36
N ILE A 392 15.95 8.11 3.63
CA ILE A 392 16.64 7.24 4.59
C ILE A 392 17.07 5.93 3.91
N GLN A 393 18.34 5.57 3.99
CA GLN A 393 18.82 4.32 3.42
C GLN A 393 19.96 3.74 4.22
N THR A 394 19.87 2.47 4.57
CA THR A 394 21.01 1.72 5.12
C THR A 394 22.11 1.57 4.07
N PRO A 395 23.32 2.13 4.28
CA PRO A 395 24.41 1.95 3.33
C PRO A 395 24.74 0.47 3.08
N PRO A 396 25.07 0.08 1.83
CA PRO A 396 25.39 -1.29 1.49
C PRO A 396 26.62 -1.77 2.27
N HIS A 397 26.56 -3.01 2.74
CA HIS A 397 27.69 -3.67 3.39
C HIS A 397 28.87 -3.80 2.42
N ILE A 398 30.10 -3.81 2.94
CA ILE A 398 31.32 -3.81 2.13
C ILE A 398 31.39 -4.98 1.13
N LEU A 399 30.75 -6.11 1.44
CA LEU A 399 30.65 -7.27 0.56
C LEU A 399 29.90 -6.95 -0.75
N TYR A 400 28.84 -6.14 -0.67
CA TYR A 400 27.99 -5.79 -1.81
C TYR A 400 28.37 -4.46 -2.45
N LYS A 401 28.98 -3.55 -1.69
CA LYS A 401 29.41 -2.24 -2.19
C LYS A 401 30.22 -2.34 -3.48
N PHE A 402 31.23 -3.22 -3.52
CA PHE A 402 32.05 -3.41 -4.71
C PHE A 402 31.25 -3.93 -5.92
N LEU A 403 30.27 -4.83 -5.69
CA LEU A 403 29.43 -5.35 -6.75
C LEU A 403 28.49 -4.27 -7.29
N LEU A 404 27.85 -3.52 -6.41
CA LEU A 404 26.92 -2.44 -6.77
C LEU A 404 27.64 -1.31 -7.52
N GLU A 405 28.86 -0.95 -7.11
CA GLU A 405 29.68 0.03 -7.84
C GLU A 405 29.96 -0.42 -9.29
N LYS A 406 30.10 -1.73 -9.55
CA LYS A 406 30.26 -2.27 -10.91
C LYS A 406 28.96 -2.24 -11.72
N LEU A 407 27.82 -2.21 -11.05
CA LEU A 407 26.49 -2.08 -11.64
C LEU A 407 26.04 -0.62 -11.75
N GLY A 408 26.91 0.34 -11.41
CA GLY A 408 26.59 1.77 -11.48
C GLY A 408 25.82 2.32 -10.29
N SER A 409 25.68 1.54 -9.21
CA SER A 409 25.04 1.97 -7.96
C SER A 409 26.09 2.23 -6.88
N THR A 410 26.37 3.50 -6.58
CA THR A 410 27.35 3.90 -5.57
C THR A 410 26.71 4.23 -4.23
N LEU A 411 25.45 4.67 -4.24
CA LEU A 411 24.67 4.99 -3.05
C LEU A 411 23.92 3.78 -2.50
N GLY A 412 23.67 2.77 -3.34
CA GLY A 412 23.09 1.49 -2.96
C GLY A 412 21.73 1.22 -3.61
N VAL A 413 21.03 0.21 -3.09
CA VAL A 413 19.69 -0.22 -3.51
C VAL A 413 18.74 -0.11 -2.32
N PHE A 414 17.50 0.28 -2.57
CA PHE A 414 16.48 0.50 -1.54
C PHE A 414 15.12 -0.06 -1.99
N SER A 415 14.18 -0.21 -1.05
CA SER A 415 12.86 -0.78 -1.33
C SER A 415 11.93 0.30 -1.88
N GLY A 416 11.09 -0.03 -2.87
CA GLY A 416 10.14 0.96 -3.42
C GLY A 416 9.21 1.59 -2.38
N MET A 417 8.93 0.88 -1.29
CA MET A 417 8.05 1.35 -0.22
C MET A 417 8.71 2.37 0.69
N THR A 418 10.04 2.31 0.83
CA THR A 418 10.78 3.06 1.85
C THR A 418 10.40 4.54 1.84
N GLN A 419 10.26 5.14 0.67
CA GLN A 419 9.91 6.55 0.59
C GLN A 419 8.48 6.84 1.06
N GLY A 420 7.54 5.96 0.78
CA GLY A 420 6.17 6.11 1.27
C GLY A 420 6.07 5.91 2.78
N TYR A 421 6.82 4.96 3.35
CA TYR A 421 6.89 4.83 4.81
C TYR A 421 7.54 6.03 5.47
N TYR A 422 8.63 6.54 4.90
CA TYR A 422 9.36 7.67 5.45
C TYR A 422 8.50 8.94 5.42
N LEU A 423 7.90 9.25 4.27
CA LEU A 423 7.00 10.40 4.12
C LEU A 423 5.82 10.27 5.09
N SER A 424 5.14 9.12 5.14
CA SER A 424 4.02 8.90 6.04
C SER A 424 4.40 9.10 7.52
N ALA A 425 5.56 8.59 7.95
CA ALA A 425 6.05 8.77 9.31
C ALA A 425 6.33 10.25 9.64
N LEU A 426 7.01 10.96 8.73
CA LEU A 426 7.30 12.39 8.90
C LEU A 426 6.03 13.24 8.91
N THR A 427 5.05 12.92 8.06
CA THR A 427 3.74 13.59 8.05
C THR A 427 3.00 13.41 9.37
N LYS A 428 2.98 12.19 9.93
CA LYS A 428 2.34 11.94 11.24
C LYS A 428 3.02 12.69 12.39
N MET A 429 4.33 12.89 12.31
CA MET A 429 5.10 13.69 13.27
C MET A 429 5.03 15.21 13.01
N ASP A 430 4.40 15.63 11.91
CA ASP A 430 4.45 17.00 11.39
C ASP A 430 5.91 17.52 11.32
N HIS A 431 6.84 16.66 10.92
CA HIS A 431 8.28 16.95 10.97
C HIS A 431 8.72 17.74 9.72
N PRO A 432 9.56 18.80 9.84
CA PRO A 432 9.91 19.70 8.72
C PRO A 432 10.64 19.02 7.56
N ALA A 433 11.27 17.87 7.79
CA ALA A 433 11.84 17.06 6.72
C ALA A 433 10.80 16.42 5.76
N ALA A 434 9.50 16.44 6.11
CA ALA A 434 8.44 15.86 5.29
C ALA A 434 8.40 16.48 3.89
N GLU A 435 8.67 17.78 3.76
CA GLU A 435 8.70 18.47 2.46
C GLU A 435 9.84 17.95 1.57
N ALA A 436 11.05 17.85 2.11
CA ALA A 436 12.19 17.30 1.38
C ALA A 436 11.97 15.83 0.97
N ALA A 437 11.28 15.06 1.81
CA ALA A 437 10.87 13.70 1.48
C ALA A 437 9.76 13.66 0.41
N PHE A 438 8.80 14.58 0.47
CA PHE A 438 7.74 14.69 -0.52
C PHE A 438 8.33 14.94 -1.92
N ASP A 439 9.25 15.91 -2.05
CA ASP A 439 9.80 16.35 -3.34
C ASP A 439 10.46 15.24 -4.20
N ILE A 440 10.81 14.11 -3.59
CA ILE A 440 11.33 12.93 -4.29
C ILE A 440 10.32 12.34 -5.30
N TRP A 441 9.02 12.63 -5.18
CA TRP A 441 7.99 12.06 -6.05
C TRP A 441 8.28 12.28 -7.54
N ARG A 442 8.94 13.39 -7.87
CA ARG A 442 9.31 13.78 -9.24
C ARG A 442 10.25 12.79 -9.94
N VAL A 443 10.94 11.94 -9.18
CA VAL A 443 11.94 11.00 -9.70
C VAL A 443 11.69 9.56 -9.26
N HIS A 444 10.86 9.32 -8.24
CA HIS A 444 10.64 7.99 -7.67
C HIS A 444 9.60 7.16 -8.43
N GLY A 445 8.45 7.76 -8.76
CA GLY A 445 7.49 7.14 -9.67
C GLY A 445 7.94 7.25 -11.14
N ASN A 446 7.54 6.32 -12.01
CA ASN A 446 7.51 6.65 -13.45
C ASN A 446 6.27 7.46 -13.79
N ASP A 447 6.27 7.97 -15.02
CA ASP A 447 5.16 8.66 -15.68
C ASP A 447 3.83 7.89 -15.69
N SER A 448 3.83 6.58 -15.42
CA SER A 448 2.60 5.77 -15.34
C SER A 448 2.08 5.59 -13.91
N GLY A 449 2.72 6.17 -12.89
CA GLY A 449 2.33 5.96 -11.49
C GLY A 449 2.70 4.56 -10.98
N ASN A 450 3.93 4.11 -11.22
CA ASN A 450 4.45 2.84 -10.71
C ASN A 450 5.82 2.99 -10.03
N VAL A 451 5.94 2.30 -8.89
CA VAL A 451 7.16 2.16 -8.10
C VAL A 451 7.54 0.68 -8.09
N SER A 452 8.83 0.37 -8.26
CA SER A 452 9.32 -1.02 -8.28
C SER A 452 9.79 -1.47 -6.90
N GLU A 453 9.74 -2.78 -6.63
CA GLU A 453 10.12 -3.35 -5.34
C GLU A 453 11.54 -2.98 -4.91
N ALA A 454 12.49 -2.94 -5.85
CA ALA A 454 13.87 -2.51 -5.60
C ALA A 454 14.32 -1.47 -6.62
N MET A 455 15.04 -0.46 -6.14
CA MET A 455 15.47 0.69 -6.93
C MET A 455 16.90 1.11 -6.58
N ILE A 456 17.63 1.62 -7.58
CA ILE A 456 18.98 2.18 -7.42
C ILE A 456 18.86 3.59 -6.86
N ARG A 457 19.59 3.87 -5.78
CA ARG A 457 19.57 5.18 -5.12
C ARG A 457 20.14 6.32 -5.97
N ASP A 458 21.14 6.02 -6.79
CA ASP A 458 21.86 7.02 -7.58
C ASP A 458 20.97 7.72 -8.63
N ASP A 459 20.05 6.99 -9.25
CA ASP A 459 19.25 7.47 -10.39
C ASP A 459 17.78 7.05 -10.37
N TYR A 460 17.32 6.40 -9.29
CA TYR A 460 15.98 5.85 -9.13
C TYR A 460 15.60 4.83 -10.23
N SER A 461 16.59 4.27 -10.93
CA SER A 461 16.35 3.21 -11.89
C SER A 461 15.93 1.92 -11.18
N ARG A 462 15.16 1.10 -11.91
CA ARG A 462 14.51 -0.09 -11.36
C ARG A 462 15.45 -1.27 -11.41
N VAL A 463 15.52 -2.02 -10.31
CA VAL A 463 16.30 -3.25 -10.23
C VAL A 463 15.35 -4.44 -10.32
N ALA A 464 15.55 -5.26 -11.35
CA ALA A 464 14.94 -6.58 -11.47
C ALA A 464 16.07 -7.62 -11.48
N TYR A 465 16.14 -8.43 -10.42
CA TYR A 465 17.12 -9.51 -10.33
C TYR A 465 16.58 -10.75 -11.04
N LEU A 466 17.23 -11.21 -12.12
CA LEU A 466 16.80 -12.36 -12.93
C LEU A 466 17.52 -13.66 -12.52
N ARG A 467 16.81 -14.80 -12.46
CA ARG A 467 17.42 -16.15 -12.36
C ARG A 467 17.65 -16.81 -13.74
N GLU A 468 18.83 -17.37 -14.02
CA GLU A 468 19.11 -18.25 -15.21
C GLU A 468 20.35 -19.17 -15.02
N PRO A 469 20.53 -20.31 -15.77
CA PRO A 469 20.16 -20.54 -17.18
C PRO A 469 19.54 -21.92 -17.55
N PHE A 470 18.71 -22.56 -16.71
CA PHE A 470 17.94 -23.75 -17.15
C PHE A 470 16.40 -23.60 -17.05
N GLY A 471 15.92 -22.36 -17.17
CA GLY A 471 14.61 -22.09 -17.78
C GLY A 471 13.36 -22.06 -16.88
N PHE A 472 13.27 -21.12 -15.94
CA PHE A 472 12.02 -20.70 -15.26
C PHE A 472 12.13 -19.24 -14.77
N LEU A 473 12.52 -18.29 -15.63
CA LEU A 473 12.98 -16.92 -15.31
C LEU A 473 12.11 -16.10 -14.31
N SER A 474 12.42 -16.19 -13.02
CA SER A 474 11.76 -15.43 -11.93
C SER A 474 12.44 -14.11 -11.58
N ASP A 475 11.65 -13.04 -11.48
CA ASP A 475 12.02 -11.75 -10.89
C ASP A 475 12.16 -11.92 -9.37
N LEU A 476 13.40 -11.85 -8.84
CA LEU A 476 13.61 -11.82 -7.38
C LEU A 476 13.13 -10.49 -6.77
N THR A 477 13.07 -9.42 -7.57
CA THR A 477 12.37 -8.16 -7.23
C THR A 477 11.48 -7.76 -8.38
N SER A 478 10.18 -7.60 -8.10
CA SER A 478 9.17 -7.37 -9.11
C SER A 478 9.06 -5.90 -9.49
N ARG A 479 8.91 -5.66 -10.80
CA ARG A 479 8.89 -4.31 -11.36
C ARG A 479 7.56 -3.58 -11.18
N TYR A 480 6.45 -4.31 -11.32
CA TYR A 480 5.09 -3.79 -11.33
C TYR A 480 4.28 -4.54 -10.29
N ARG A 481 4.07 -3.90 -9.14
CA ARG A 481 3.37 -4.49 -8.00
C ARG A 481 2.35 -3.48 -7.47
N PRO A 482 1.23 -3.94 -6.92
CA PRO A 482 0.24 -3.06 -6.32
C PRO A 482 0.70 -2.46 -4.99
N TRP A 483 1.70 -3.07 -4.35
CA TRP A 483 2.15 -2.78 -3.00
C TRP A 483 2.82 -1.40 -2.86
N GLU A 484 3.98 -1.21 -3.50
CA GLU A 484 4.82 -0.02 -3.39
C GLU A 484 4.09 1.23 -3.88
N GLY A 485 3.39 1.11 -5.02
CA GLY A 485 2.69 2.23 -5.62
C GLY A 485 1.55 2.75 -4.74
N GLY A 486 0.76 1.86 -4.15
CA GLY A 486 -0.35 2.27 -3.28
C GLY A 486 0.11 2.91 -1.96
N ILE A 487 1.17 2.37 -1.35
CA ILE A 487 1.81 2.96 -0.16
C ILE A 487 2.31 4.37 -0.46
N TYR A 488 3.01 4.53 -1.59
CA TYR A 488 3.60 5.82 -1.92
C TYR A 488 2.55 6.85 -2.30
N ALA A 489 1.59 6.48 -3.15
CA ALA A 489 0.46 7.34 -3.52
C ALA A 489 -0.31 7.82 -2.29
N LYS A 490 -0.66 6.91 -1.37
CA LYS A 490 -1.34 7.27 -0.12
C LYS A 490 -0.52 8.24 0.72
N SER A 491 0.79 8.02 0.85
CA SER A 491 1.65 8.93 1.63
C SER A 491 1.72 10.35 1.06
N MET A 492 1.64 10.50 -0.26
CA MET A 492 1.61 11.82 -0.91
C MET A 492 0.26 12.52 -0.72
N VAL A 493 -0.84 11.78 -0.84
CA VAL A 493 -2.19 12.28 -0.54
C VAL A 493 -2.26 12.72 0.93
N ASP A 494 -1.73 11.91 1.85
CA ASP A 494 -1.70 12.23 3.28
C ASP A 494 -0.83 13.44 3.60
N TYR A 495 0.31 13.60 2.93
CA TYR A 495 1.13 14.79 3.13
C TYR A 495 0.42 16.06 2.65
N VAL A 496 -0.07 16.09 1.40
CA VAL A 496 -0.66 17.31 0.82
C VAL A 496 -1.99 17.67 1.50
N PHE A 497 -2.84 16.67 1.76
CA PHE A 497 -4.22 16.93 2.23
C PHE A 497 -4.43 16.60 3.71
N GLY A 498 -3.63 15.71 4.30
CA GLY A 498 -3.71 15.34 5.71
C GLY A 498 -5.06 14.83 6.15
N VAL A 499 -5.83 14.22 5.24
CA VAL A 499 -7.20 13.77 5.51
C VAL A 499 -7.18 12.38 6.13
N GLU A 500 -7.75 12.27 7.32
CA GLU A 500 -8.08 11.00 7.95
C GLU A 500 -9.58 10.96 8.25
N THR A 501 -10.28 9.97 7.72
CA THR A 501 -11.72 9.78 7.96
C THR A 501 -11.95 8.54 8.81
N ASN A 502 -12.84 8.67 9.80
CA ASN A 502 -13.38 7.54 10.54
C ASN A 502 -14.91 7.66 10.57
N VAL A 503 -15.53 7.02 9.58
CA VAL A 503 -16.99 7.05 9.38
C VAL A 503 -17.73 6.43 10.54
N ALA A 504 -17.19 5.35 11.11
CA ALA A 504 -17.81 4.64 12.21
C ALA A 504 -17.96 5.50 13.46
N ASP A 505 -16.98 6.37 13.71
CA ASP A 505 -16.98 7.29 14.85
C ASP A 505 -17.46 8.70 14.48
N GLY A 506 -17.81 8.92 13.21
CA GLY A 506 -18.34 10.19 12.73
C GLY A 506 -17.30 11.31 12.74
N THR A 507 -16.01 11.01 12.50
CA THR A 507 -14.92 11.98 12.62
C THR A 507 -14.11 12.16 11.34
N VAL A 508 -13.65 13.39 11.12
CA VAL A 508 -12.73 13.78 10.06
C VAL A 508 -11.59 14.59 10.70
N ARG A 509 -10.35 14.23 10.41
CA ARG A 509 -9.17 15.04 10.73
C ARG A 509 -8.57 15.55 9.43
N VAL A 510 -8.17 16.82 9.42
CA VAL A 510 -7.44 17.44 8.30
C VAL A 510 -6.17 18.11 8.82
N ALA A 511 -5.03 17.82 8.19
CA ALA A 511 -3.73 18.40 8.51
C ALA A 511 -2.91 18.68 7.23
N PRO A 512 -3.40 19.56 6.34
CA PRO A 512 -2.83 19.70 5.01
C PRO A 512 -1.48 20.44 5.00
N HIS A 513 -0.66 20.14 4.00
CA HIS A 513 0.60 20.83 3.72
C HIS A 513 0.59 21.43 2.31
N LEU A 514 1.23 22.59 2.17
CA LEU A 514 1.52 23.20 0.88
C LEU A 514 3.04 23.13 0.65
N PRO A 515 3.53 22.20 -0.19
CA PRO A 515 4.95 22.05 -0.46
C PRO A 515 5.51 23.19 -1.32
N GLY A 516 6.76 23.58 -1.05
CA GLY A 516 7.51 24.53 -1.85
C GLY A 516 6.82 25.88 -2.01
N ASP A 517 6.53 26.26 -3.25
CA ASP A 517 5.86 27.50 -3.63
C ASP A 517 4.37 27.33 -3.94
N TRP A 518 3.77 26.21 -3.52
CA TRP A 518 2.34 25.98 -3.74
C TRP A 518 1.52 26.97 -2.93
N THR A 519 0.63 27.67 -3.64
CA THR A 519 -0.28 28.68 -3.06
C THR A 519 -1.66 28.11 -2.77
N HIS A 520 -1.97 26.92 -3.27
CA HIS A 520 -3.23 26.26 -3.02
C HIS A 520 -3.14 24.75 -3.22
N SER A 521 -4.10 24.02 -2.68
CA SER A 521 -4.42 22.63 -3.03
C SER A 521 -5.91 22.39 -2.79
N ARG A 522 -6.52 21.49 -3.57
CA ARG A 522 -7.91 21.04 -3.35
C ARG A 522 -8.00 19.53 -3.48
N PHE A 523 -8.72 18.92 -2.56
CA PHE A 523 -9.17 17.53 -2.63
C PHE A 523 -10.70 17.54 -2.64
N GLY A 524 -11.29 17.40 -3.82
CA GLY A 524 -12.74 17.39 -4.02
C GLY A 524 -13.31 15.99 -3.99
N ASP A 525 -14.59 15.88 -3.68
CA ASP A 525 -15.33 14.62 -3.65
C ASP A 525 -14.71 13.57 -2.71
N VAL A 526 -14.14 14.00 -1.59
CA VAL A 526 -13.49 13.13 -0.60
C VAL A 526 -14.55 12.22 0.03
N PRO A 527 -14.37 10.88 0.01
CA PRO A 527 -15.35 9.95 0.54
C PRO A 527 -15.49 10.06 2.07
N PHE A 528 -16.72 9.93 2.57
CA PHE A 528 -17.05 9.75 3.98
C PHE A 528 -18.30 8.87 4.10
N GLY A 529 -18.13 7.55 4.01
CA GLY A 529 -19.25 6.61 3.92
C GLY A 529 -19.98 6.77 2.59
N GLU A 530 -21.29 6.98 2.64
CA GLU A 530 -22.10 7.31 1.46
C GLU A 530 -22.05 8.81 1.09
N ASP A 531 -21.53 9.65 1.99
CA ASP A 531 -21.40 11.10 1.81
C ASP A 531 -20.03 11.50 1.22
N ARG A 532 -19.92 12.77 0.82
CA ARG A 532 -18.67 13.39 0.35
C ARG A 532 -18.49 14.80 0.87
N PHE A 533 -17.25 15.25 0.93
CA PHE A 533 -16.90 16.64 1.24
C PHE A 533 -15.70 17.10 0.40
N ASP A 534 -15.50 18.41 0.33
CA ASP A 534 -14.35 19.02 -0.31
C ASP A 534 -13.45 19.65 0.74
N LEU A 535 -12.14 19.52 0.54
CA LEU A 535 -11.09 20.23 1.27
C LEU A 535 -10.37 21.16 0.30
N ALA A 536 -10.26 22.43 0.65
CA ALA A 536 -9.44 23.40 -0.06
C ALA A 536 -8.48 24.11 0.91
N VAL A 537 -7.28 24.38 0.43
CA VAL A 537 -6.24 25.09 1.18
C VAL A 537 -5.70 26.18 0.28
N GLU A 538 -5.58 27.38 0.82
CA GLU A 538 -5.01 28.55 0.14
C GLU A 538 -4.01 29.25 1.05
N ASP A 539 -2.92 29.74 0.48
CA ASP A 539 -1.92 30.53 1.20
C ASP A 539 -1.57 31.78 0.39
N ALA A 540 -1.85 32.95 0.99
CA ALA A 540 -1.64 34.26 0.38
C ALA A 540 -0.36 34.95 0.86
N GLY A 541 0.53 34.25 1.58
CA GLY A 541 1.76 34.80 2.13
C GLY A 541 1.49 35.66 3.37
N GLY A 542 1.23 35.00 4.49
CA GLY A 542 0.92 35.60 5.80
C GLY A 542 -0.49 35.26 6.32
N VAL A 543 -1.31 34.62 5.49
CA VAL A 543 -2.59 34.02 5.90
C VAL A 543 -2.76 32.70 5.16
N ARG A 544 -2.98 31.62 5.91
CA ARG A 544 -3.36 30.31 5.40
C ARG A 544 -4.83 30.04 5.71
N ARG A 545 -5.61 29.74 4.67
CA ARG A 545 -7.03 29.39 4.76
C ARG A 545 -7.21 27.90 4.48
N VAL A 546 -7.99 27.23 5.33
CA VAL A 546 -8.46 25.86 5.14
C VAL A 546 -9.98 25.88 5.13
N THR A 547 -10.56 25.41 4.02
CA THR A 547 -12.00 25.34 3.81
C THR A 547 -12.44 23.89 3.70
N VAL A 548 -13.41 23.50 4.51
CA VAL A 548 -14.10 22.21 4.43
C VAL A 548 -15.55 22.46 4.02
N GLU A 549 -15.90 22.05 2.81
CA GLU A 549 -17.27 22.14 2.28
C GLU A 549 -17.92 20.76 2.36
N ASN A 550 -18.85 20.59 3.28
CA ASN A 550 -19.51 19.31 3.49
C ASN A 550 -20.71 19.13 2.57
N GLY A 551 -20.87 17.93 2.01
CA GLY A 551 -22.06 17.52 1.26
C GLY A 551 -23.27 17.29 2.17
N THR A 552 -23.64 16.03 2.40
CA THR A 552 -24.90 15.67 3.06
C THR A 552 -24.74 15.01 4.44
N GLY A 553 -23.52 14.60 4.80
CA GLY A 553 -23.23 13.94 6.08
C GLY A 553 -23.10 14.92 7.24
N ALA A 554 -22.95 14.42 8.47
CA ALA A 554 -22.53 15.22 9.62
C ALA A 554 -21.33 14.54 10.26
N PHE A 555 -20.33 15.31 10.68
CA PHE A 555 -19.14 14.78 11.32
C PHE A 555 -18.50 15.77 12.29
N ALA A 556 -17.71 15.27 13.23
CA ALA A 556 -16.80 16.06 14.04
C ALA A 556 -15.50 16.27 13.25
N LEU A 557 -15.09 17.52 13.09
CA LEU A 557 -13.88 17.93 12.40
C LEU A 557 -12.80 18.30 13.42
N THR A 558 -11.60 17.75 13.25
CA THR A 558 -10.36 18.27 13.85
C THR A 558 -9.49 18.81 12.73
N ALA A 559 -9.23 20.12 12.73
CA ALA A 559 -8.36 20.75 11.74
C ALA A 559 -7.05 21.19 12.41
N ARG A 560 -5.91 20.79 11.84
CA ARG A 560 -4.57 21.24 12.22
C ARG A 560 -3.96 22.02 11.06
N VAL A 561 -3.70 23.30 11.26
CA VAL A 561 -3.15 24.19 10.22
C VAL A 561 -1.75 24.62 10.63
N ALA A 562 -0.73 24.00 10.05
CA ALA A 562 0.66 24.40 10.21
C ALA A 562 0.94 25.66 9.36
N VAL A 563 1.69 26.61 9.92
CA VAL A 563 2.15 27.83 9.25
C VAL A 563 3.62 28.07 9.54
N PRO A 564 4.40 28.58 8.56
CA PRO A 564 5.79 28.93 8.81
C PRO A 564 5.84 30.17 9.70
N GLY A 565 6.49 30.07 10.86
CA GLY A 565 6.61 31.21 11.80
C GLY A 565 5.51 31.30 12.87
N GLN A 566 5.27 32.52 13.37
CA GLN A 566 4.44 32.75 14.55
C GLN A 566 3.01 33.12 14.16
N VAL A 567 2.02 32.43 14.74
CA VAL A 567 0.59 32.74 14.61
C VAL A 567 0.30 34.11 15.22
N THR A 568 -0.33 34.98 14.43
CA THR A 568 -0.75 36.33 14.83
C THR A 568 -2.26 36.51 14.92
N GLY A 569 -3.05 35.59 14.34
CA GLY A 569 -4.50 35.61 14.45
C GLY A 569 -5.13 34.33 13.92
N VAL A 570 -6.31 34.00 14.46
CA VAL A 570 -7.13 32.86 14.02
C VAL A 570 -8.56 33.36 13.81
N SER A 571 -9.17 32.99 12.68
CA SER A 571 -10.56 33.30 12.36
C SER A 571 -11.30 32.02 11.92
N ILE A 572 -12.59 31.92 12.26
CA ILE A 572 -13.49 30.84 11.84
C ILE A 572 -14.69 31.51 11.18
N ASN A 573 -14.94 31.20 9.90
CA ASN A 573 -16.02 31.78 9.10
C ASN A 573 -16.03 33.33 9.19
N ASP A 574 -14.90 33.95 8.82
CA ASP A 574 -14.65 35.41 8.86
C ASP A 574 -14.76 36.07 10.26
N THR A 575 -14.88 35.28 11.33
CA THR A 575 -15.03 35.79 12.69
C THR A 575 -13.78 35.43 13.51
N PRO A 576 -13.12 36.40 14.18
CA PRO A 576 -12.01 36.09 15.08
C PRO A 576 -12.42 35.01 16.10
N ALA A 577 -11.65 33.93 16.17
CA ALA A 577 -11.90 32.82 17.09
C ALA A 577 -11.60 33.24 18.54
N ASP A 578 -12.35 32.70 19.51
CA ASP A 578 -11.97 32.84 20.92
C ASP A 578 -10.68 32.03 21.17
N PRO A 579 -9.67 32.54 21.88
CA PRO A 579 -8.49 31.76 22.24
C PRO A 579 -8.78 30.45 22.98
N ASP A 580 -9.96 30.31 23.60
CA ASP A 580 -10.40 29.05 24.23
C ASP A 580 -10.91 28.00 23.19
N ASP A 581 -11.15 28.40 21.94
CA ASP A 581 -11.67 27.52 20.87
C ASP A 581 -10.56 26.78 20.11
N TYR A 582 -9.29 27.19 20.25
CA TYR A 582 -8.16 26.60 19.51
C TYR A 582 -6.90 26.46 20.37
N THR A 583 -5.99 25.59 19.94
CA THR A 583 -4.67 25.42 20.56
C THR A 583 -3.57 25.79 19.57
N ILE A 584 -2.61 26.60 20.02
CA ILE A 584 -1.36 26.82 19.26
C ILE A 584 -0.34 25.80 19.74
N LEU A 585 0.18 25.02 18.80
CA LEU A 585 1.21 24.01 19.00
C LEU A 585 2.54 24.57 18.50
N ASP A 586 3.62 24.34 19.26
CA ASP A 586 4.99 24.50 18.76
C ASP A 586 5.39 23.19 18.11
N ASN A 587 5.80 23.28 16.85
CA ASN A 587 6.08 22.11 16.04
C ASN A 587 7.38 22.34 15.27
N TRP A 588 8.47 21.87 15.88
CA TRP A 588 9.83 21.94 15.30
C TRP A 588 10.32 23.36 14.99
N GLY A 589 9.82 24.37 15.72
CA GLY A 589 10.15 25.78 15.51
C GLY A 589 9.16 26.54 14.62
N ASP A 590 8.23 25.84 13.98
CA ASP A 590 7.03 26.41 13.36
C ASP A 590 5.84 26.32 14.32
N GLN A 591 4.73 26.97 13.97
CA GLN A 591 3.48 26.87 14.75
C GLN A 591 2.37 26.19 13.96
N ALA A 592 1.52 25.46 14.67
CA ALA A 592 0.29 24.94 14.13
C ALA A 592 -0.90 25.35 15.00
N VAL A 593 -2.06 25.58 14.37
CA VAL A 593 -3.32 25.81 15.07
C VAL A 593 -4.16 24.54 14.96
N GLU A 594 -4.52 23.95 16.11
CA GLU A 594 -5.50 22.86 16.17
C GLU A 594 -6.86 23.38 16.65
N PHE A 595 -7.91 23.01 15.94
CA PHE A 595 -9.29 23.43 16.17
C PHE A 595 -10.25 22.25 16.02
N ASN A 596 -11.34 22.26 16.79
CA ASN A 596 -12.38 21.24 16.73
C ASN A 596 -13.75 21.87 16.44
N ALA A 597 -14.49 21.33 15.47
CA ALA A 597 -15.84 21.77 15.12
C ALA A 597 -16.79 20.58 14.90
N ALA A 598 -18.08 20.85 15.01
CA ALA A 598 -19.11 20.00 14.44
C ALA A 598 -19.51 20.56 13.06
N VAL A 599 -19.43 19.72 12.03
CA VAL A 599 -19.80 20.08 10.67
C VAL A 599 -21.18 19.51 10.36
N ALA A 600 -22.15 20.41 10.17
CA ALA A 600 -23.51 20.03 9.81
C ALA A 600 -23.60 19.69 8.30
N PRO A 601 -24.66 18.98 7.87
CA PRO A 601 -24.94 18.78 6.45
C PRO A 601 -24.99 20.10 5.70
N SER A 602 -24.34 20.15 4.54
CA SER A 602 -24.27 21.31 3.65
C SER A 602 -23.66 22.56 4.29
N ALA A 603 -22.91 22.39 5.38
CA ALA A 603 -22.16 23.48 6.01
C ALA A 603 -20.77 23.62 5.37
N THR A 604 -20.31 24.86 5.35
CA THR A 604 -18.91 25.20 5.08
C THR A 604 -18.27 25.65 6.38
N ILE A 605 -17.09 25.11 6.69
CA ILE A 605 -16.21 25.63 7.73
C ILE A 605 -14.99 26.21 7.04
N GLU A 606 -14.71 27.48 7.32
CA GLU A 606 -13.51 28.16 6.89
C GLU A 606 -12.67 28.52 8.13
N LEU A 607 -11.41 28.07 8.14
CA LEU A 607 -10.42 28.38 9.17
C LEU A 607 -9.31 29.22 8.53
N GLU A 608 -9.05 30.41 9.05
CA GLU A 608 -7.93 31.24 8.64
C GLU A 608 -6.91 31.37 9.77
N VAL A 609 -5.63 31.18 9.45
CA VAL A 609 -4.51 31.37 10.35
C VAL A 609 -3.58 32.43 9.76
N ALA A 610 -3.52 33.60 10.41
CA ALA A 610 -2.58 34.66 10.09
C ALA A 610 -1.25 34.41 10.80
N TYR A 611 -0.13 34.70 10.12
CA TYR A 611 1.22 34.45 10.64
C TYR A 611 2.24 35.49 10.14
N GLU A 612 3.37 35.58 10.85
CA GLU A 612 4.49 36.52 10.60
C GLU A 612 5.68 35.90 9.88
#